data_AF-A0A1B2EXC7-F1
#
_entry.id   AF-A0A1B2EXC7-F1
#
_cell.length_a   1.000
_cell.length_b   1.000
_cell.length_c   1.000
_cell.angle_alpha   90.00
_cell.angle_beta   90.00
_cell.angle_gamma   90.00
#
_symmetry.space_group_name_H-M   'P 1'
#
loop_
_entity.id
_entity.type
_entity.pdbx_description
1 polymer ?
#
loop_
_entity_poly.entity_id
_entity_poly.type
_entity_poly.pdbx_seq_one_letter_code
_entity_poly.pdbx_strand_id
1 'polypeptide(L)'
;MRISAVLGIYQALRVLCEGTDDVRDWLTGSYNGSIFQGRAPLAVITSGSLDDLLNVRRFLEAGMQGLYLEPDENDTGLAPIHDEDIVWV
;
A
#
# COMPACT_ATOMS: atom_id res chain seq x y z
N MET A 1 10.70 -19.21 3.86
CA MET A 1 9.86 -18.54 2.84
C MET A 1 8.54 -19.28 2.70
N ARG A 2 7.41 -18.65 3.04
CA ARG A 2 6.07 -19.21 2.82
C ARG A 2 5.49 -18.59 1.56
N ILE A 3 5.29 -19.40 0.52
CA ILE A 3 4.76 -18.94 -0.78
C ILE A 3 3.41 -18.21 -0.66
N SER A 4 2.63 -18.55 0.38
CA SER A 4 1.36 -17.90 0.69
C SER A 4 1.48 -16.42 1.06
N ALA A 5 2.61 -15.96 1.59
CA ALA A 5 2.81 -14.55 1.88
C ALA A 5 2.95 -13.73 0.59
N VAL A 6 3.77 -14.23 -0.35
CA VAL A 6 3.99 -13.60 -1.65
C VAL A 6 2.71 -13.58 -2.49
N LEU A 7 1.97 -14.70 -2.51
CA LEU A 7 0.69 -14.76 -3.21
C LEU A 7 -0.37 -13.81 -2.61
N GLY A 8 -0.37 -13.65 -1.29
CA GLY A 8 -1.24 -12.68 -0.62
C GLY A 8 -0.93 -11.24 -1.00
N ILE A 9 0.36 -10.87 -1.04
CA ILE A 9 0.81 -9.55 -1.51
C ILE A 9 0.38 -9.32 -2.97
N TYR A 10 0.61 -10.29 -3.85
CA TYR A 10 0.19 -10.20 -5.25
C TYR A 10 -1.32 -10.01 -5.40
N GLN A 11 -2.12 -10.79 -4.66
CA GLN A 11 -3.58 -10.66 -4.69
C GLN A 11 -4.03 -9.27 -4.24
N ALA A 12 -3.46 -8.75 -3.15
CA ALA A 12 -3.85 -7.45 -2.63
C ALA A 12 -3.49 -6.30 -3.59
N LEU A 13 -2.32 -6.36 -4.22
CA LEU A 13 -1.93 -5.39 -5.24
C LEU A 13 -2.86 -5.42 -6.46
N ARG A 14 -3.39 -6.60 -6.82
CA ARG A 14 -4.38 -6.72 -7.90
C ARG A 14 -5.75 -6.12 -7.57
N VAL A 15 -6.05 -5.94 -6.29
CA VAL A 15 -7.28 -5.29 -5.82
C VAL A 15 -7.10 -3.79 -5.70
N LEU A 16 -5.95 -3.36 -5.16
CA LEU A 16 -5.69 -1.96 -4.86
C LEU A 16 -5.21 -1.15 -6.07
N CYS A 17 -4.51 -1.77 -7.01
CA CYS A 17 -3.94 -1.07 -8.15
C CYS A 17 -4.76 -1.29 -9.42
N GLU A 18 -4.94 -0.23 -10.21
CA GLU A 18 -5.75 -0.25 -11.44
C GLU A 18 -5.04 -0.95 -12.60
N GLY A 19 -3.72 -1.13 -12.52
CA GLY A 19 -2.94 -1.70 -13.62
C GLY A 19 -1.53 -2.13 -13.22
N THR A 20 -0.82 -2.77 -14.18
CA THR A 20 0.55 -3.26 -13.94
C THR A 20 1.57 -2.14 -13.76
N ASP A 21 1.32 -0.98 -14.35
CA ASP A 21 2.18 0.19 -14.19
C ASP A 21 2.05 0.78 -12.79
N ASP A 22 0.82 0.92 -12.30
CA ASP A 22 0.52 1.33 -10.93
C ASP A 22 1.13 0.38 -9.88
N VAL A 23 1.04 -0.94 -10.11
CA VAL A 23 1.73 -1.92 -9.26
C VAL A 23 3.25 -1.72 -9.26
N ARG A 24 3.85 -1.38 -10.40
CA ARG A 24 5.30 -1.16 -10.50
C ARG A 24 5.72 0.12 -9.80
N ASP A 25 4.95 1.17 -9.98
CA ASP A 25 5.19 2.46 -9.33
C ASP A 25 5.08 2.29 -7.82
N TRP A 26 4.09 1.54 -7.34
CA TRP A 26 3.98 1.17 -5.93
C TRP A 26 5.18 0.35 -5.42
N LEU A 27 5.64 -0.65 -6.18
CA LEU A 27 6.77 -1.48 -5.74
C LEU A 27 8.10 -0.73 -5.69
N THR A 28 8.27 0.27 -6.54
CA THR A 28 9.54 1.00 -6.72
C THR A 28 9.58 2.34 -6.01
N GLY A 29 8.42 2.93 -5.71
CA GLY A 29 8.28 4.17 -4.96
C GLY A 29 8.88 4.09 -3.56
N SER A 30 9.38 5.22 -3.06
CA SER A 30 9.80 5.34 -1.66
C SER A 30 8.57 5.62 -0.81
N TYR A 31 8.30 4.77 0.18
CA TYR A 31 7.19 4.94 1.10
C TYR A 31 7.72 5.32 2.47
N ASN A 32 7.30 6.48 2.98
CA ASN A 32 7.69 6.97 4.30
C ASN A 32 6.86 6.37 5.44
N GLY A 33 5.95 5.43 5.14
CA GLY A 33 5.14 4.75 6.14
C GLY A 33 5.95 3.91 7.12
N SER A 34 5.39 3.70 8.32
CA SER A 34 6.05 3.11 9.49
C SER A 34 6.75 1.76 9.21
N ILE A 35 6.19 0.95 8.30
CA ILE A 35 6.73 -0.37 7.94
C ILE A 35 7.82 -0.34 6.86
N PHE A 36 7.86 0.72 6.04
CA PHE A 36 8.77 0.84 4.90
C PHE A 36 10.00 1.68 5.25
N GLN A 37 9.87 2.62 6.19
CA GLN A 37 10.96 3.47 6.70
C GLN A 37 11.73 4.17 5.57
N GLY A 38 11.03 4.65 4.55
CA GLY A 38 11.60 5.31 3.37
C GLY A 38 12.20 4.34 2.34
N ARG A 39 12.17 3.03 2.57
CA ARG A 39 12.59 2.02 1.59
C ARG A 39 11.48 1.72 0.60
N ALA A 40 11.87 1.34 -0.61
CA ALA A 40 10.93 0.80 -1.58
C ALA A 40 10.31 -0.52 -1.07
N PRO A 41 9.00 -0.76 -1.26
CA PRO A 41 8.34 -2.01 -0.87
C PRO A 41 9.04 -3.23 -1.46
N LEU A 42 9.54 -3.13 -2.69
CA LEU A 42 10.32 -4.20 -3.32
C LEU A 42 11.59 -4.56 -2.52
N ALA A 43 12.29 -3.57 -1.96
CA ALA A 43 13.47 -3.80 -1.12
C ALA A 43 13.12 -4.49 0.21
N VAL A 44 11.94 -4.20 0.77
CA VAL A 44 11.45 -4.85 1.99
C VAL A 44 11.02 -6.29 1.70
N ILE A 45 10.29 -6.52 0.60
CA ILE A 45 9.84 -7.86 0.18
C ILE A 45 11.04 -8.78 -0.14
N THR A 46 12.10 -8.23 -0.72
CA THR A 46 13.30 -8.99 -1.11
C THR A 46 14.39 -9.07 -0.03
N SER A 47 14.19 -8.45 1.14
CA SER A 47 15.15 -8.47 2.26
C SER A 47 15.42 -9.88 2.81
N GLY A 48 14.52 -10.84 2.53
CA GLY A 48 14.62 -12.24 2.95
C GLY A 48 13.97 -12.53 4.31
N SER A 49 13.47 -11.52 5.02
CA SER A 49 12.75 -11.70 6.29
C SER A 49 11.30 -12.15 6.07
N LEU A 50 10.88 -13.20 6.78
CA LEU A 50 9.49 -13.65 6.75
C LEU A 50 8.56 -12.64 7.44
N ASP A 51 9.03 -12.00 8.51
CA ASP A 51 8.26 -11.02 9.25
C ASP A 51 7.99 -9.77 8.40
N ASP A 52 8.98 -9.35 7.60
CA ASP A 52 8.82 -8.25 6.63
C ASP A 52 7.71 -8.57 5.63
N LEU A 53 7.72 -9.78 5.05
CA LEU A 53 6.66 -10.22 4.13
C LEU A 53 5.28 -10.26 4.79
N LEU A 54 5.19 -10.73 6.04
CA LEU A 54 3.91 -10.80 6.75
C LEU A 54 3.40 -9.40 7.11
N ASN A 55 4.29 -8.46 7.45
CA ASN A 55 3.92 -7.07 7.72
C ASN A 55 3.44 -6.35 6.45
N VAL A 56 4.14 -6.51 5.32
CA VAL A 56 3.71 -5.95 4.04
C VAL A 56 2.34 -6.52 3.63
N ARG A 57 2.14 -7.83 3.80
CA ARG A 57 0.85 -8.47 3.54
C ARG A 57 -0.26 -7.86 4.41
N ARG A 58 -0.06 -7.75 5.72
CA ARG A 58 -1.05 -7.20 6.66
C ARG A 58 -1.39 -5.74 6.34
N PHE A 59 -0.38 -4.96 5.97
CA PHE A 59 -0.57 -3.58 5.53
C PHE A 59 -1.48 -3.49 4.31
N LEU A 60 -1.21 -4.30 3.28
CA LEU A 60 -2.06 -4.34 2.08
C LEU A 60 -3.48 -4.86 2.39
N GLU A 61 -3.62 -5.84 3.28
CA GLU A 61 -4.91 -6.32 3.76
C GLU A 61 -5.70 -5.25 4.52
N ALA A 62 -5.05 -4.38 5.28
CA ALA A 62 -5.68 -3.24 5.95
C ALA A 62 -6.14 -2.18 4.93
N GLY A 63 -5.32 -1.90 3.91
CA GLY A 63 -5.68 -1.02 2.80
C GLY A 63 -6.91 -1.53 2.04
N MET A 64 -6.97 -2.83 1.74
CA MET A 64 -8.15 -3.44 1.10
C MET A 64 -9.44 -3.30 1.93
N GLN A 65 -9.34 -3.25 3.25
CA GLN A 65 -10.49 -3.09 4.15
C GLN A 65 -10.86 -1.61 4.37
N GLY A 66 -10.15 -0.66 3.76
CA GLY A 66 -10.31 0.77 4.02
C GLY A 66 -9.93 1.17 5.44
N LEU A 67 -9.21 0.32 6.17
CA LEU A 67 -8.87 0.53 7.58
C LEU A 67 -7.58 1.32 7.77
N TYR A 68 -6.79 1.52 6.70
CA TYR A 68 -5.50 2.19 6.83
C TYR A 68 -5.01 2.80 5.52
N LEU A 69 -4.87 4.13 5.53
CA LEU A 69 -3.89 4.87 4.75
C LEU A 69 -3.18 5.80 5.73
N GLU A 70 -1.89 5.58 5.97
CA GLU A 70 -1.08 6.57 6.68
C GLU A 70 -1.08 7.85 5.83
N PRO A 71 -1.41 9.02 6.39
CA PRO A 71 -1.52 10.23 5.59
C PRO A 71 -0.19 10.51 4.88
N ASP A 72 -0.24 10.62 3.56
CA ASP A 72 0.93 10.87 2.74
C ASP A 72 1.03 12.36 2.34
N GLU A 73 1.97 12.68 1.44
CA GLU A 73 2.12 14.04 0.94
C GLU A 73 0.88 14.52 0.15
N ASN A 74 0.07 13.61 -0.40
CA ASN A 74 -1.19 13.93 -1.06
C ASN A 74 -2.31 14.25 -0.07
N ASP A 75 -2.22 13.76 1.17
CA ASP A 75 -3.13 14.15 2.25
C ASP A 75 -2.76 15.51 2.87
N THR A 76 -1.61 16.08 2.50
CA THR A 76 -1.14 17.37 3.02
C THR A 76 -1.78 18.54 2.27
N GLY A 77 -2.64 19.29 2.96
CA GLY A 77 -3.25 20.51 2.41
C GLY A 77 -4.60 20.30 1.71
N LEU A 78 -5.21 19.11 1.86
CA LEU A 78 -6.61 18.91 1.52
C LEU A 78 -7.47 19.92 2.29
N ALA A 79 -8.24 20.72 1.55
CA ALA A 79 -9.25 21.59 2.14
C ALA A 79 -10.34 20.73 2.83
N PRO A 80 -10.99 21.23 3.89
CA PRO A 80 -12.12 20.53 4.49
C PRO A 80 -13.16 20.19 3.43
N ILE A 81 -13.55 18.91 3.36
CA ILE A 81 -14.60 18.45 2.45
C ILE A 81 -15.92 19.08 2.92
N HIS A 82 -16.61 19.77 2.01
CA HIS A 82 -17.92 20.34 2.27
C HIS A 82 -19.02 19.50 1.63
N ASP A 83 -20.26 19.66 2.10
CA ASP A 83 -21.42 18.92 1.59
C ASP A 83 -21.61 19.07 0.06
N GLU A 84 -21.12 20.17 -0.51
CA GLU A 84 -21.17 20.48 -1.95
C GLU A 84 -20.21 19.64 -2.82
N ASP A 85 -19.19 19.02 -2.23
CA ASP A 85 -18.21 18.18 -2.93
C ASP A 85 -18.71 16.74 -3.18
N ILE A 86 -19.85 16.35 -2.58
CA ILE A 86 -20.40 14.98 -2.68
C ILE A 86 -21.27 14.85 -3.94
N VAL A 87 -20.73 14.20 -4.97
CA VAL A 87 -21.46 13.91 -6.22
C VAL A 87 -22.05 12.49 -6.16
N TRP A 88 -23.37 12.39 -6.28
CA TRP A 88 -24.06 11.11 -6.45
C TRP A 88 -24.18 10.77 -7.94
N VAL A 89 -23.55 9.68 -8.36
CA VAL A 89 -23.65 9.08 -9.71
C VAL A 89 -24.47 7.80 -9.69
#